data_AF-A0A2T7UFR8-F1
#
_entry.id   AF-A0A2T7UFR8-F1
#
_cell.length_a   1.000
_cell.length_b   1.000
_cell.length_c   1.000
_cell.angle_alpha   90.00
_cell.angle_beta   90.00
_cell.angle_gamma   90.00
#
_symmetry.space_group_name_H-M   'P 1'
#
loop_
_entity.id
_entity.type
_entity.pdbx_description
1 polymer ?
#
loop_
_entity_poly.entity_id
_entity_poly.type
_entity_poly.pdbx_seq_one_letter_code
_entity_poly.pdbx_strand_id
1 'polypeptide(L)'
;MPESFGLTHIWTQGDAVTRLILIALIGMSVTSWVVIVLKALDVWKHKQSALSSEQFWHSTSLAEGLAVLSHRPDNMFHTLAQVGQEATEHHQAAQKQLHDRLDVSDWVTRSLRNCIDDHTSRLQNGLAILASIGSTAPFVGLFGTVWGIYHALVAIGATGNASIDAVAGPIGETLIMTALGLAVAIPAVLGYNALVRGNKFIIARMNRFAHDLHAYYVTGARVSPSAQANHPSHLAAAHVGH
;
A
#
# COMPACT_ATOMS: atom_id res chain seq x y z
N MET A 1 3.04 26.55 -42.65
CA MET A 1 2.72 25.31 -41.90
C MET A 1 2.68 25.71 -40.43
N PRO A 2 1.56 25.57 -39.71
CA PRO A 2 1.46 26.09 -38.34
C PRO A 2 2.50 25.42 -37.46
N GLU A 3 3.21 26.25 -36.70
CA GLU A 3 4.37 25.90 -35.90
C GLU A 3 4.07 24.78 -34.91
N SER A 4 5.06 23.92 -34.73
CA SER A 4 5.09 22.88 -33.70
C SER A 4 5.21 23.53 -32.32
N PHE A 5 4.10 24.07 -31.81
CA PHE A 5 4.01 24.58 -30.45
C PHE A 5 4.06 23.42 -29.45
N GLY A 6 4.85 23.59 -28.39
CA GLY A 6 4.61 22.93 -27.10
C GLY A 6 5.67 21.99 -26.57
N LEU A 7 6.44 21.28 -27.41
CA LEU A 7 7.47 20.33 -26.91
C LEU A 7 8.79 20.41 -27.68
N THR A 8 8.73 20.52 -29.01
CA THR A 8 9.93 20.66 -29.86
C THR A 8 10.60 22.01 -29.67
N HIS A 9 9.82 23.10 -29.58
CA HIS A 9 10.34 24.45 -29.27
C HIS A 9 11.04 24.49 -27.90
N ILE A 10 10.42 23.92 -26.86
CA ILE A 10 11.01 23.78 -25.51
C ILE A 10 12.27 22.92 -25.55
N TRP A 11 12.35 21.89 -26.39
CA TRP A 11 13.56 21.07 -26.48
C TRP A 11 14.70 21.79 -27.22
N THR A 12 14.41 22.59 -28.25
CA THR A 12 15.45 23.28 -29.04
C THR A 12 15.89 24.60 -28.44
N GLN A 13 14.99 25.36 -27.79
CA GLN A 13 15.30 26.62 -27.09
C GLN A 13 15.47 26.46 -25.57
N GLY A 14 15.00 25.36 -24.99
CA GLY A 14 15.03 25.18 -23.54
C GLY A 14 16.45 24.99 -23.04
N ASP A 15 16.77 25.84 -22.07
CA ASP A 15 17.98 25.80 -21.27
C ASP A 15 18.13 24.43 -20.55
N ALA A 16 19.35 24.05 -20.20
CA ALA A 16 19.69 22.70 -19.71
C ALA A 16 18.82 22.27 -18.50
N VAL A 17 18.47 23.23 -17.65
CA VAL A 17 17.63 23.04 -16.46
C VAL A 17 16.21 22.60 -16.84
N THR A 18 15.59 23.21 -17.85
CA THR A 18 14.22 22.88 -18.28
C THR A 18 14.12 21.44 -18.78
N ARG A 19 15.13 20.98 -19.53
CA ARG A 19 15.19 19.59 -20.01
C ARG A 19 15.36 18.61 -18.85
N LEU A 20 16.19 18.94 -17.86
CA LEU A 20 16.37 18.13 -16.66
C LEU A 20 15.05 17.96 -15.89
N ILE A 21 14.29 19.05 -15.71
CA ILE A 21 12.98 19.03 -15.03
C ILE A 21 12.00 18.12 -15.77
N LEU A 22 11.94 18.24 -17.11
CA LEU A 22 11.06 17.41 -17.93
C LEU A 22 11.42 15.93 -17.82
N ILE A 23 12.70 15.59 -17.93
CA ILE A 23 13.20 14.22 -17.78
C ILE A 23 12.89 13.68 -16.38
N ALA A 24 13.06 14.49 -15.34
CA ALA A 24 12.71 14.10 -13.98
C ALA A 24 11.22 13.80 -13.82
N LEU A 25 10.33 14.66 -14.35
CA LEU A 25 8.88 14.44 -14.32
C LEU A 25 8.48 13.17 -15.08
N ILE A 26 9.07 12.92 -16.25
CA ILE A 26 8.84 11.69 -17.02
C ILE A 26 9.31 10.47 -16.22
N GLY A 27 10.50 10.51 -15.62
CA GLY A 27 11.03 9.44 -14.79
C GLY A 27 10.14 9.14 -13.58
N MET A 28 9.64 10.18 -12.90
CA MET A 28 8.66 10.05 -11.82
C MET A 28 7.36 9.41 -12.29
N SER A 29 6.84 9.81 -13.46
CA SER A 29 5.62 9.26 -14.04
C SER A 29 5.75 7.77 -14.33
N VAL A 30 6.82 7.37 -15.04
CA VAL A 30 7.08 5.97 -15.38
C VAL A 30 7.26 5.12 -14.12
N THR A 31 8.05 5.61 -13.16
CA THR A 31 8.26 4.91 -11.88
C THR A 31 6.95 4.74 -11.13
N SER A 32 6.10 5.78 -11.10
CA SER A 32 4.79 5.72 -10.46
C SER A 32 3.91 4.64 -11.08
N TRP A 33 3.77 4.62 -12.41
CA TRP A 33 2.96 3.63 -13.10
C TRP A 33 3.47 2.20 -12.93
N VAL A 34 4.79 1.99 -13.00
CA VAL A 34 5.40 0.67 -12.77
C VAL A 34 5.06 0.17 -11.37
N VAL A 35 5.25 1.00 -10.34
CA VAL A 35 4.94 0.62 -8.96
C VAL A 35 3.43 0.37 -8.78
N ILE A 36 2.58 1.21 -9.35
CA ILE A 36 1.11 1.04 -9.29
C ILE A 36 0.70 -0.31 -9.86
N VAL A 37 1.16 -0.65 -11.06
CA VAL A 37 0.75 -1.88 -11.74
C VAL A 37 1.26 -3.11 -10.99
N LEU A 38 2.55 -3.15 -10.64
CA LEU A 38 3.13 -4.30 -9.94
C LEU A 38 2.45 -4.54 -8.60
N LYS A 39 2.28 -3.49 -7.78
CA LYS A 39 1.66 -3.61 -6.46
C LYS A 39 0.15 -3.87 -6.54
N ALA A 40 -0.54 -3.36 -7.56
CA ALA A 40 -1.96 -3.64 -7.75
C ALA A 40 -2.20 -5.12 -8.05
N LEU A 41 -1.32 -5.74 -8.86
CA LEU A 41 -1.35 -7.17 -9.12
C LEU A 41 -1.09 -7.98 -7.86
N ASP A 42 -0.13 -7.58 -7.04
CA ASP A 42 0.16 -8.25 -5.76
C ASP A 42 -1.04 -8.17 -4.80
N VAL A 43 -1.62 -6.99 -4.62
CA VAL A 43 -2.82 -6.79 -3.81
C VAL A 43 -3.98 -7.65 -4.32
N TRP A 44 -4.19 -7.70 -5.63
CA TRP A 44 -5.25 -8.51 -6.22
C TRP A 44 -5.06 -10.00 -5.94
N LYS A 45 -3.82 -10.51 -6.10
CA LYS A 45 -3.46 -11.90 -5.80
C LYS A 45 -3.69 -12.23 -4.32
N HIS A 46 -3.19 -11.42 -3.40
CA HIS A 46 -3.34 -11.66 -1.96
C HIS A 46 -4.78 -11.52 -1.48
N LYS A 47 -5.57 -10.62 -2.11
CA LYS A 47 -7.02 -10.52 -1.84
C LYS A 47 -7.75 -11.79 -2.24
N GLN A 48 -7.35 -12.45 -3.33
CA GLN A 48 -7.93 -13.74 -3.70
C GLN A 48 -7.58 -14.82 -2.66
N SER A 49 -6.31 -14.90 -2.22
CA SER A 49 -5.90 -15.83 -1.17
C SER A 49 -6.63 -15.58 0.17
N ALA A 50 -6.89 -14.32 0.50
CA ALA A 50 -7.67 -13.91 1.66
C ALA A 50 -9.14 -14.35 1.63
N LEU A 51 -9.70 -14.60 0.44
CA LEU A 51 -11.04 -15.17 0.29
C LEU A 51 -11.00 -16.70 0.41
N SER A 52 -9.97 -17.35 -0.16
CA SER A 52 -9.75 -18.78 -0.01
C SER A 52 -9.45 -19.22 1.43
N SER A 53 -9.05 -18.31 2.32
CA SER A 53 -8.84 -18.63 3.74
C SER A 53 -10.11 -19.11 4.47
N GLU A 54 -11.32 -18.85 3.95
CA GLU A 54 -12.53 -19.44 4.50
C GLU A 54 -12.64 -20.94 4.17
N GLN A 55 -12.13 -21.38 3.01
CA GLN A 55 -12.13 -22.80 2.63
C GLN A 55 -11.22 -23.63 3.54
N PHE A 56 -10.14 -23.03 4.06
CA PHE A 56 -9.29 -23.65 5.09
C PHE A 56 -10.12 -24.12 6.30
N TRP A 57 -11.05 -23.28 6.78
CA TRP A 57 -11.87 -23.59 7.95
C TRP A 57 -12.98 -24.62 7.68
N HIS A 58 -13.26 -24.92 6.41
CA HIS A 58 -14.19 -25.98 6.02
C HIS A 58 -13.50 -27.34 5.84
N SER A 59 -12.17 -27.39 5.93
CA SER A 59 -11.42 -28.65 5.87
C SER A 59 -11.57 -29.47 7.14
N THR A 60 -11.45 -30.80 7.01
CA THR A 60 -11.66 -31.73 8.13
C THR A 60 -10.40 -31.86 8.98
N SER A 61 -9.24 -31.43 8.47
CA SER A 61 -7.95 -31.49 9.16
C SER A 61 -7.04 -30.32 8.80
N LEU A 62 -6.13 -29.96 9.72
CA LEU A 62 -5.13 -28.90 9.50
C LEU A 62 -4.26 -29.17 8.26
N ALA A 63 -3.87 -30.43 8.02
CA ALA A 63 -3.09 -30.83 6.86
C ALA A 63 -3.84 -30.62 5.53
N GLU A 64 -5.15 -30.93 5.51
CA GLU A 64 -6.02 -30.67 4.36
C GLU A 64 -6.21 -29.16 4.14
N GLY A 65 -6.42 -28.39 5.21
CA GLY A 65 -6.49 -26.93 5.15
C GLY A 65 -5.21 -26.29 4.61
N LEU A 66 -4.04 -26.74 5.09
CA LEU A 66 -2.75 -26.29 4.57
C LEU A 66 -2.58 -26.63 3.08
N ALA A 67 -3.02 -27.81 2.64
CA ALA A 67 -3.00 -28.18 1.23
C ALA A 67 -3.89 -27.27 0.35
N VAL A 68 -5.05 -26.83 0.86
CA VAL A 68 -5.91 -25.85 0.17
C VAL A 68 -5.20 -24.51 0.00
N LEU A 69 -4.37 -24.11 0.96
CA LEU A 69 -3.63 -22.85 0.92
C LEU A 69 -2.29 -22.95 0.17
N SER A 70 -1.72 -24.14 -0.02
CA SER A 70 -0.39 -24.37 -0.61
C SER A 70 -0.34 -24.24 -2.14
N HIS A 71 -1.49 -24.10 -2.81
CA HIS A 71 -1.58 -23.90 -4.26
C HIS A 71 -0.80 -22.69 -4.80
N ARG A 72 -0.35 -21.78 -3.94
CA ARG A 72 0.52 -20.67 -4.31
C ARG A 72 1.72 -20.54 -3.36
N PRO A 73 2.95 -20.48 -3.89
CA PRO A 73 4.17 -20.47 -3.06
C PRO A 73 4.36 -19.21 -2.21
N ASP A 74 3.68 -18.09 -2.51
CA ASP A 74 3.75 -16.83 -1.72
C ASP A 74 2.41 -16.51 -1.02
N ASN A 75 1.68 -17.55 -0.62
CA ASN A 75 0.42 -17.37 0.10
C ASN A 75 0.66 -17.03 1.57
N MET A 76 0.47 -15.77 1.94
CA MET A 76 0.62 -15.26 3.32
C MET A 76 -0.21 -16.06 4.35
N PHE A 77 -1.39 -16.57 3.97
CA PHE A 77 -2.23 -17.35 4.88
C PHE A 77 -1.68 -18.77 5.11
N HIS A 78 -1.01 -19.33 4.11
CA HIS A 78 -0.32 -20.62 4.24
C HIS A 78 0.85 -20.49 5.22
N THR A 79 1.72 -19.49 5.00
CA THR A 79 2.85 -19.22 5.89
C THR A 79 2.40 -18.95 7.32
N LEU A 80 1.33 -18.18 7.50
CA LEU A 80 0.78 -17.89 8.83
C LEU A 80 0.24 -19.17 9.54
N ALA A 81 -0.42 -20.06 8.80
CA ALA A 81 -0.87 -21.36 9.33
C ALA A 81 0.31 -22.27 9.72
N GLN A 82 1.35 -22.33 8.87
CA GLN A 82 2.57 -23.10 9.14
C GLN A 82 3.31 -22.59 10.38
N VAL A 83 3.51 -21.28 10.50
CA VAL A 83 4.14 -20.67 11.68
C VAL A 83 3.36 -20.97 12.95
N GLY A 84 2.03 -20.97 12.90
CA GLY A 84 1.19 -21.37 14.04
C GLY A 84 1.37 -22.84 14.43
N GLN A 85 1.47 -23.74 13.44
CA GLN A 85 1.72 -25.16 13.67
C GLN A 85 3.11 -25.39 14.28
N GLU A 86 4.15 -24.86 13.64
CA GLU A 86 5.54 -24.97 14.10
C GLU A 86 5.71 -24.39 15.51
N ALA A 87 5.10 -23.24 15.81
CA ALA A 87 5.16 -22.64 17.14
C ALA A 87 4.54 -23.56 18.22
N THR A 88 3.47 -24.28 17.87
CA THR A 88 2.81 -25.22 18.79
C THR A 88 3.65 -26.48 18.99
N GLU A 89 4.18 -27.06 17.91
CA GLU A 89 5.04 -28.26 17.94
C GLU A 89 6.36 -28.00 18.68
N HIS A 90 7.01 -26.85 18.44
CA HIS A 90 8.22 -26.45 19.15
C HIS A 90 7.99 -26.29 20.65
N HIS A 91 6.86 -25.72 21.06
CA HIS A 91 6.55 -25.61 22.48
C HIS A 91 6.32 -26.99 23.12
N GLN A 92 5.58 -27.89 22.47
CA GLN A 92 5.38 -29.27 22.95
C GLN A 92 6.71 -30.03 23.10
N ALA A 93 7.66 -29.82 22.18
CA ALA A 93 9.00 -30.41 22.25
C ALA A 93 9.87 -29.79 23.35
N ALA A 94 9.77 -28.47 23.57
CA ALA A 94 10.53 -27.70 24.55
C ALA A 94 10.00 -27.81 26.00
N GLN A 95 8.76 -28.29 26.18
CA GLN A 95 8.08 -28.46 27.47
C GLN A 95 8.79 -29.41 28.46
N LYS A 96 9.91 -30.05 28.06
CA LYS A 96 10.75 -30.89 28.93
C LYS A 96 11.60 -30.11 29.95
N GLN A 97 11.64 -28.77 29.90
CA GLN A 97 12.40 -27.96 30.87
C GLN A 97 11.47 -27.05 31.71
N LEU A 98 11.60 -27.16 33.03
CA LEU A 98 10.60 -26.69 34.01
C LEU A 98 10.68 -25.20 34.38
N HIS A 99 11.57 -24.39 33.79
CA HIS A 99 11.99 -23.13 34.41
C HIS A 99 11.70 -21.82 33.67
N ASP A 100 11.06 -21.82 32.49
CA ASP A 100 10.71 -20.56 31.83
C ASP A 100 9.45 -20.68 30.96
N ARG A 101 8.31 -20.95 31.62
CA ARG A 101 7.02 -21.19 30.95
C ARG A 101 6.40 -19.87 30.49
N LEU A 102 6.80 -19.37 29.32
CA LEU A 102 5.84 -18.60 28.52
C LEU A 102 4.61 -19.51 28.31
N ASP A 103 3.40 -18.96 28.50
CA ASP A 103 2.18 -19.67 28.13
C ASP A 103 2.23 -20.02 26.63
N VAL A 104 1.79 -21.23 26.26
CA VAL A 104 1.67 -21.66 24.85
C VAL A 104 0.90 -20.61 24.05
N SER A 105 -0.13 -20.05 24.68
CA SER A 105 -0.95 -18.96 24.15
C SER A 105 -0.10 -17.74 23.77
N ASP A 106 0.81 -17.31 24.65
CA ASP A 106 1.66 -16.14 24.43
C ASP A 106 2.71 -16.41 23.35
N TRP A 107 3.30 -17.61 23.34
CA TRP A 107 4.28 -18.02 22.34
C TRP A 107 3.68 -18.07 20.92
N VAL A 108 2.53 -18.71 20.76
CA VAL A 108 1.82 -18.80 19.48
C VAL A 108 1.38 -17.41 19.02
N THR A 109 0.80 -16.60 19.92
CA THR A 109 0.39 -15.23 19.60
C THR A 109 1.57 -14.39 19.11
N ARG A 110 2.73 -14.50 19.77
CA ARG A 110 3.93 -13.76 19.38
C ARG A 110 4.46 -14.20 18.01
N SER A 111 4.52 -15.50 17.76
CA SER A 111 4.96 -16.05 16.46
C SER A 111 4.05 -15.61 15.31
N LEU A 112 2.73 -15.65 15.51
CA LEU A 112 1.75 -15.19 14.51
C LEU A 112 1.86 -13.68 14.28
N ARG A 113 2.03 -12.87 15.33
CA ARG A 113 2.23 -11.41 15.21
C ARG A 113 3.49 -11.06 14.44
N ASN A 114 4.62 -11.69 14.77
CA ASN A 114 5.88 -11.49 14.05
C ASN A 114 5.72 -11.79 12.56
N CYS A 115 5.05 -12.89 12.22
CA CYS A 115 4.76 -13.25 10.82
C CYS A 115 3.88 -12.18 10.12
N ILE A 116 2.85 -11.67 10.79
CA ILE A 116 2.01 -10.58 10.27
C ILE A 116 2.83 -9.31 10.04
N ASP A 117 3.71 -8.95 10.97
CA ASP A 117 4.54 -7.74 10.89
C ASP A 117 5.54 -7.82 9.72
N ASP A 118 6.19 -8.98 9.52
CA ASP A 118 7.09 -9.23 8.39
C ASP A 118 6.36 -9.09 7.04
N HIS A 119 5.17 -9.69 6.91
CA HIS A 119 4.37 -9.56 5.70
C HIS A 119 3.82 -8.14 5.51
N THR A 120 3.47 -7.44 6.59
CA THR A 120 3.04 -6.03 6.56
C THR A 120 4.14 -5.14 6.02
N SER A 121 5.38 -5.32 6.48
CA SER A 121 6.55 -4.61 5.98
C SER A 121 6.75 -4.85 4.48
N ARG A 122 6.67 -6.11 4.02
CA ARG A 122 6.75 -6.45 2.58
C ARG A 122 5.66 -5.78 1.73
N LEU A 123 4.43 -5.70 2.25
CA LEU A 123 3.31 -5.03 1.58
C LEU A 123 3.52 -3.51 1.47
N GLN A 124 4.15 -2.90 2.47
CA GLN A 124 4.43 -1.45 2.53
C GLN A 124 5.63 -1.03 1.67
N ASN A 125 6.54 -1.95 1.35
CA ASN A 125 7.70 -1.66 0.50
C ASN A 125 7.29 -1.06 -0.85
N GLY A 126 7.97 0.01 -1.26
CA GLY A 126 7.72 0.72 -2.52
C GLY A 126 6.58 1.74 -2.48
N LEU A 127 5.68 1.72 -1.49
CA LEU A 127 4.62 2.73 -1.35
C LEU A 127 5.21 4.12 -1.04
N ALA A 128 6.34 4.16 -0.34
CA ALA A 128 7.04 5.41 -0.03
C ALA A 128 7.43 6.18 -1.29
N ILE A 129 7.83 5.48 -2.37
CA ILE A 129 8.17 6.12 -3.65
C ILE A 129 6.96 6.85 -4.23
N LEU A 130 5.79 6.22 -4.17
CA LEU A 130 4.54 6.79 -4.65
C LEU A 130 4.10 8.01 -3.82
N ALA A 131 4.25 7.93 -2.49
CA ALA A 131 3.96 9.04 -1.59
C ALA A 131 4.92 10.23 -1.82
N SER A 132 6.21 9.95 -1.99
CA SER A 132 7.21 10.95 -2.33
C SER A 132 6.90 11.60 -3.67
N ILE A 133 6.72 10.84 -4.75
CA ILE A 133 6.40 11.39 -6.08
C ILE A 133 5.11 12.21 -6.04
N GLY A 134 4.06 11.69 -5.38
CA GLY A 134 2.78 12.38 -5.26
C GLY A 134 2.87 13.73 -4.54
N SER A 135 3.81 13.86 -3.59
CA SER A 135 4.03 15.11 -2.86
C SER A 135 5.04 16.04 -3.53
N THR A 136 6.05 15.51 -4.23
CA THR A 136 7.15 16.32 -4.79
C THR A 136 6.91 16.76 -6.23
N ALA A 137 6.22 15.96 -7.06
CA ALA A 137 6.02 16.26 -8.48
C ALA A 137 5.35 17.63 -8.77
N PRO A 138 4.35 18.09 -7.98
CA PRO A 138 3.78 19.43 -8.17
C PRO A 138 4.81 20.54 -7.98
N PHE A 139 5.70 20.38 -6.99
CA PHE A 139 6.75 21.36 -6.71
C PHE A 139 7.85 21.35 -7.78
N VAL A 140 8.15 20.19 -8.36
CA VAL A 140 9.05 20.09 -9.51
C VAL A 140 8.46 20.83 -10.72
N GLY A 141 7.16 20.67 -10.99
CA GLY A 141 6.46 21.43 -12.03
C GLY A 141 6.43 22.94 -11.77
N LEU A 142 6.13 23.34 -10.53
CA LEU A 142 6.18 24.74 -10.10
C LEU A 142 7.57 25.35 -10.27
N PHE A 143 8.63 24.62 -9.88
CA PHE A 143 10.01 25.05 -10.11
C PHE A 143 10.29 25.27 -11.60
N GLY A 144 9.83 24.35 -12.46
CA GLY A 144 9.88 24.54 -13.91
C GLY A 144 9.19 25.82 -14.38
N THR A 145 8.04 26.16 -13.79
CA THR A 145 7.37 27.43 -14.13
C THR A 145 8.16 28.66 -13.71
N VAL A 146 8.72 28.65 -12.50
CA VAL A 146 9.51 29.78 -12.00
C VAL A 146 10.76 29.97 -12.86
N TRP A 147 11.43 28.88 -13.24
CA TRP A 147 12.62 28.93 -14.09
C TRP A 147 12.33 29.46 -15.50
N GLY A 148 11.23 29.02 -16.12
CA GLY A 148 10.82 29.49 -17.44
C GLY A 148 10.46 30.97 -17.45
N ILE A 149 9.71 31.44 -16.44
CA ILE A 149 9.37 32.86 -16.30
C ILE A 149 10.65 33.69 -16.08
N TYR A 150 11.57 33.22 -15.25
CA TYR A 150 12.86 33.89 -15.04
C TYR A 150 13.63 34.07 -16.34
N HIS A 151 13.77 33.01 -17.14
CA HIS A 151 14.45 33.07 -18.44
C HIS A 151 13.77 34.01 -19.42
N ALA A 152 12.44 33.99 -19.49
CA ALA A 152 11.68 34.90 -20.33
C ALA A 152 11.95 36.37 -19.96
N LEU A 153 11.92 36.70 -18.66
CA LEU A 153 12.18 38.05 -18.17
C LEU A 153 13.62 38.52 -18.43
N VAL A 154 14.62 37.64 -18.30
CA VAL A 154 16.01 37.95 -18.65
C VAL A 154 16.15 38.26 -20.14
N ALA A 155 15.51 37.48 -21.02
CA ALA A 155 15.53 37.73 -22.46
C ALA A 155 14.85 39.05 -22.84
N ILE A 156 13.72 39.39 -22.22
CA ILE A 156 13.05 40.68 -22.39
C ILE A 156 13.95 41.84 -21.93
N GLY A 157 14.60 41.69 -20.76
CA GLY A 157 15.54 42.69 -20.24
C GLY A 157 16.75 42.92 -21.14
N ALA A 158 17.26 41.87 -21.78
CA ALA A 158 18.38 41.95 -22.71
C ALA A 158 18.00 42.58 -24.07
N THR A 159 16.78 42.34 -24.56
CA THR A 159 16.29 42.86 -25.84
C THR A 159 15.67 44.26 -25.73
N GLY A 160 15.25 44.67 -24.54
CA GLY A 160 14.56 45.94 -24.29
C GLY A 160 13.13 45.99 -24.84
N ASN A 161 12.61 44.90 -25.42
CA ASN A 161 11.29 44.84 -26.01
C ASN A 161 10.27 44.20 -25.05
N ALA A 162 9.54 45.03 -24.32
CA ALA A 162 8.50 44.61 -23.37
C ALA A 162 7.08 44.56 -23.98
N SER A 163 6.95 44.32 -25.29
CA SER A 163 5.62 44.20 -25.91
C SER A 163 4.87 42.97 -25.36
N ILE A 164 3.54 43.07 -25.29
CA ILE A 164 2.69 41.96 -24.80
C ILE A 164 2.95 40.67 -25.59
N ASP A 165 3.13 40.79 -26.91
CA ASP A 165 3.42 39.65 -27.78
C ASP A 165 4.75 38.95 -27.44
N ALA A 166 5.77 39.71 -27.02
CA ALA A 166 7.06 39.17 -26.61
C ALA A 166 7.00 38.43 -25.27
N VAL A 167 6.02 38.77 -24.42
CA VAL A 167 5.88 38.24 -23.06
C VAL A 167 4.90 37.06 -23.01
N ALA A 168 3.79 37.15 -23.75
CA ALA A 168 2.67 36.22 -23.63
C ALA A 168 3.02 34.78 -24.07
N GLY A 169 3.81 34.62 -25.14
CA GLY A 169 4.23 33.31 -25.64
C GLY A 169 5.07 32.52 -24.62
N PRO A 170 6.26 33.00 -24.24
CA PRO A 170 7.16 32.29 -23.33
C PRO A 170 6.56 31.98 -21.95
N ILE A 171 5.76 32.89 -21.41
CA ILE A 171 5.08 32.68 -20.13
C ILE A 171 3.98 31.63 -20.27
N GLY A 172 3.21 31.65 -21.36
CA GLY A 172 2.20 30.65 -21.64
C GLY A 172 2.77 29.23 -21.77
N GLU A 173 3.87 29.06 -22.49
CA GLU A 173 4.57 27.77 -22.63
C GLU A 173 5.04 27.23 -21.27
N THR A 174 5.49 28.13 -20.42
CA THR A 174 6.03 27.78 -19.11
C THR A 174 4.97 27.14 -18.20
N LEU A 175 3.71 27.58 -18.26
CA LEU A 175 2.59 27.03 -17.46
C LEU A 175 2.36 25.52 -17.67
N ILE A 176 2.79 24.97 -18.81
CA ILE A 176 2.72 23.54 -19.12
C ILE A 176 3.51 22.73 -18.08
N MET A 177 4.60 23.26 -17.53
CA MET A 177 5.42 22.54 -16.53
C MET A 177 4.65 22.22 -15.25
N THR A 178 3.81 23.15 -14.77
CA THR A 178 2.95 22.90 -13.60
C THR A 178 1.85 21.90 -13.93
N ALA A 179 1.25 22.00 -15.12
CA ALA A 179 0.27 21.02 -15.58
C ALA A 179 0.87 19.60 -15.63
N LEU A 180 2.11 19.45 -16.11
CA LEU A 180 2.84 18.19 -16.10
C LEU A 180 3.12 17.69 -14.68
N GLY A 181 3.57 18.57 -13.77
CA GLY A 181 3.78 18.22 -12.37
C GLY A 181 2.52 17.65 -11.71
N LEU A 182 1.36 18.26 -11.96
CA LEU A 182 0.07 17.77 -11.48
C LEU A 182 -0.36 16.46 -12.17
N ALA A 183 -0.14 16.34 -13.48
CA ALA A 183 -0.45 15.12 -14.23
C ALA A 183 0.34 13.90 -13.74
N VAL A 184 1.55 14.11 -13.20
CA VAL A 184 2.36 13.07 -12.54
C VAL A 184 1.89 12.80 -11.11
N ALA A 185 1.57 13.86 -10.36
CA ALA A 185 1.22 13.74 -8.95
C ALA A 185 -0.13 13.04 -8.71
N ILE A 186 -1.15 13.36 -9.52
CA ILE A 186 -2.52 12.87 -9.31
C ILE A 186 -2.58 11.33 -9.37
N PRO A 187 -2.07 10.64 -10.41
CA PRO A 187 -2.05 9.19 -10.45
C PRO A 187 -1.23 8.57 -9.31
N ALA A 188 -0.10 9.19 -8.94
CA ALA A 188 0.75 8.69 -7.85
C ALA A 188 0.02 8.68 -6.50
N VAL A 189 -0.67 9.78 -6.16
CA VAL A 189 -1.46 9.90 -4.92
C VAL A 189 -2.65 8.95 -4.91
N LEU A 190 -3.38 8.84 -6.03
CA LEU A 190 -4.52 7.92 -6.14
C LEU A 190 -4.07 6.46 -6.03
N GLY A 191 -2.98 6.10 -6.72
CA GLY A 191 -2.36 4.79 -6.65
C GLY A 191 -1.91 4.44 -5.23
N TYR A 192 -1.22 5.35 -4.55
CA TYR A 192 -0.80 5.18 -3.16
C TYR A 192 -2.00 4.87 -2.25
N ASN A 193 -3.04 5.69 -2.31
CA ASN A 193 -4.23 5.54 -1.47
C ASN A 193 -4.97 4.22 -1.75
N ALA A 194 -5.09 3.82 -3.01
CA ALA A 194 -5.72 2.57 -3.40
C ALA A 194 -4.93 1.36 -2.89
N LEU A 195 -3.61 1.35 -3.03
CA LEU A 195 -2.73 0.28 -2.55
C LEU A 195 -2.72 0.19 -1.03
N VAL A 196 -2.63 1.32 -0.31
CA VAL A 196 -2.74 1.36 1.16
C VAL A 196 -4.06 0.75 1.63
N ARG A 197 -5.17 1.09 0.96
CA ARG A 197 -6.49 0.53 1.28
C ARG A 197 -6.54 -0.98 1.05
N GLY A 198 -5.96 -1.46 -0.05
CA GLY A 198 -5.82 -2.89 -0.35
C GLY A 198 -5.01 -3.63 0.71
N ASN A 199 -3.85 -3.09 1.09
CA ASN A 199 -2.99 -3.65 2.13
C ASN A 199 -3.72 -3.74 3.48
N LYS A 200 -4.43 -2.68 3.89
CA LYS A 200 -5.25 -2.69 5.12
C LYS A 200 -6.28 -3.80 5.13
N PHE A 201 -6.94 -4.06 3.99
CA PHE A 201 -7.89 -5.17 3.87
C PHE A 201 -7.22 -6.53 4.10
N ILE A 202 -6.05 -6.76 3.47
CA ILE A 202 -5.30 -8.01 3.60
C ILE A 202 -4.82 -8.21 5.04
N ILE A 203 -4.22 -7.20 5.65
CA ILE A 203 -3.73 -7.23 7.04
C ILE A 203 -4.87 -7.49 8.02
N ALA A 204 -6.03 -6.87 7.83
CA ALA A 204 -7.20 -7.14 8.66
C ALA A 204 -7.66 -8.60 8.57
N ARG A 205 -7.59 -9.21 7.37
CA ARG A 205 -7.91 -10.62 7.19
C ARG A 205 -6.87 -11.53 7.83
N MET A 206 -5.58 -11.23 7.68
CA MET A 206 -4.50 -11.99 8.34
C MET A 206 -4.65 -11.97 9.86
N ASN A 207 -4.94 -10.80 10.45
CA ASN A 207 -5.20 -10.68 11.88
C ASN A 207 -6.40 -11.54 12.31
N ARG A 208 -7.50 -11.53 11.55
CA ARG A 208 -8.66 -12.39 11.84
C ARG A 208 -8.29 -13.87 11.78
N PHE A 209 -7.56 -14.27 10.75
CA PHE A 209 -7.10 -15.66 10.59
C PHE A 209 -6.16 -16.10 11.72
N ALA A 210 -5.24 -15.23 12.15
CA ALA A 210 -4.36 -15.49 13.29
C ALA A 210 -5.13 -15.65 14.60
N HIS A 211 -6.17 -14.85 14.85
CA HIS A 211 -7.04 -15.02 16.03
C HIS A 211 -7.78 -16.35 15.98
N ASP A 212 -8.33 -16.73 14.83
CA ASP A 212 -9.02 -18.01 14.66
C ASP A 212 -8.05 -19.19 14.86
N LEU A 213 -6.80 -19.09 14.36
CA LEU A 213 -5.74 -20.09 14.58
C LEU A 213 -5.34 -20.20 16.05
N HIS A 214 -5.12 -19.06 16.72
CA HIS A 214 -4.78 -19.03 18.13
C HIS A 214 -5.88 -19.70 18.97
N ALA A 215 -7.14 -19.34 18.71
CA ALA A 215 -8.29 -19.99 19.34
C ALA A 215 -8.32 -21.51 19.09
N TYR A 216 -8.08 -21.94 17.86
CA TYR A 216 -8.02 -23.35 17.50
C TYR A 216 -6.91 -24.09 18.28
N TYR A 217 -5.71 -23.53 18.35
CA TYR A 217 -4.58 -24.17 19.05
C TYR A 217 -4.73 -24.17 20.58
N VAL A 218 -5.38 -23.18 21.16
CA VAL A 218 -5.57 -23.07 22.62
C VAL A 218 -6.80 -23.84 23.12
N THR A 219 -7.91 -23.82 22.36
CA THR A 219 -9.21 -24.36 22.82
C THR A 219 -9.67 -25.62 22.08
N GLY A 220 -9.03 -25.99 20.97
CA GLY A 220 -9.45 -27.09 20.11
C GLY A 220 -10.67 -26.78 19.23
N ALA A 221 -11.23 -25.57 19.30
CA ALA A 221 -12.37 -25.12 18.52
C ALA A 221 -12.15 -23.72 17.94
N ARG A 222 -12.70 -23.45 16.76
CA ARG A 222 -12.67 -22.12 16.15
C ARG A 222 -13.60 -21.17 16.91
N VAL A 223 -13.13 -19.97 17.25
CA VAL A 223 -14.01 -18.89 17.72
C VAL A 223 -14.83 -18.38 16.53
N SER A 224 -16.08 -18.84 16.42
CA SER A 224 -17.00 -18.31 15.42
C SER A 224 -17.54 -16.95 15.86
N PRO A 225 -17.54 -15.90 15.01
CA PRO A 225 -18.01 -14.56 15.36
C PRO A 225 -19.48 -14.50 15.83
N SER A 226 -20.28 -15.54 15.57
CA SER A 226 -21.70 -15.64 15.90
C SER A 226 -22.00 -16.04 17.35
N ALA A 227 -21.01 -16.51 18.12
CA ALA A 227 -21.25 -16.97 19.50
C ALA A 227 -21.41 -15.82 20.52
N GLN A 228 -21.05 -14.58 20.16
CA GLN A 228 -21.11 -13.43 21.07
C GLN A 228 -22.43 -12.64 21.00
N ALA A 229 -23.34 -12.99 20.09
CA ALA A 229 -24.60 -12.25 19.89
C ALA A 229 -25.82 -12.82 20.67
N ASN A 230 -25.69 -13.98 21.32
CA ASN A 230 -26.78 -14.60 22.08
C ASN A 230 -26.44 -14.70 23.57
N HIS A 231 -26.42 -13.57 24.27
CA HIS A 231 -26.78 -13.56 25.68
C HIS A 231 -28.18 -12.94 25.78
N PRO A 232 -29.25 -13.74 25.92
CA PRO A 232 -30.52 -13.20 26.34
C PRO A 232 -30.35 -12.73 27.78
N SER A 233 -30.44 -11.42 27.98
CA SER A 233 -30.60 -10.79 29.28
C SER A 233 -31.95 -11.21 29.88
N HIS A 234 -32.00 -12.43 30.42
CA HIS A 234 -33.02 -12.85 31.35
C HIS A 234 -32.42 -12.74 32.75
N LEU A 235 -32.81 -11.70 33.49
CA LEU A 235 -33.10 -11.72 34.92
C LEU A 235 -33.38 -10.29 35.41
N ALA A 236 -34.50 -10.14 36.13
CA ALA A 236 -34.90 -9.07 37.06
C ALA A 236 -36.04 -8.14 36.59
N ALA A 237 -37.26 -8.68 36.58
CA ALA A 237 -38.47 -7.92 36.93
C ALA A 237 -39.47 -8.85 37.64
N ALA A 238 -39.14 -9.22 38.88
CA ALA A 238 -40.06 -9.84 39.82
C ALA A 238 -39.88 -9.17 41.18
N HIS A 239 -40.58 -8.05 41.39
CA HIS A 239 -41.24 -7.69 42.66
C HIS A 239 -41.79 -6.26 42.59
N VAL A 240 -43.11 -6.11 42.42
CA VAL A 240 -43.92 -5.20 43.25
C VAL A 240 -45.30 -5.85 43.37
N GLY A 241 -45.60 -6.36 44.56
CA GLY A 241 -46.94 -6.72 44.99
C GLY A 241 -47.21 -5.98 46.30
N HIS A 242 -48.46 -5.50 46.40
CA HIS A 242 -49.10 -4.73 47.48
C HIS A 242 -48.96 -3.21 47.43
#